data_AF-A0A3N7A5W5-F1
#
_entry.id   AF-A0A3N7A5W5-F1
#
_cell.length_a   1.000
_cell.length_b   1.000
_cell.length_c   1.000
_cell.angle_alpha   90.00
_cell.angle_beta   90.00
_cell.angle_gamma   90.00
#
_symmetry.space_group_name_H-M   'P 1'
#
loop_
_entity.id
_entity.type
_entity.pdbx_description
1 polymer ?
#
loop_
_entity_poly.entity_id
_entity_poly.type
_entity_poly.pdbx_seq_one_letter_code
_entity_poly.pdbx_strand_id
1 'polypeptide(L)' 'MRTFIKIISVLGLFVVVSSCKTSPVKTSNKSDMVRNVEELQKREQAEKEKLDITSPINNYGKPASK' A
#
# COMPACT_ATOMS: atom_id res chain seq x y z
N MET A 1 -34.65 -9.93 39.52
CA MET A 1 -34.53 -10.62 38.22
C MET A 1 -34.41 -9.68 37.02
N ARG A 2 -35.32 -8.71 36.81
CA ARG A 2 -35.29 -7.79 35.66
C ARG A 2 -33.98 -7.03 35.45
N THR A 3 -33.30 -6.61 36.52
CA THR A 3 -32.02 -5.89 36.44
C THR A 3 -30.86 -6.76 35.96
N PHE A 4 -30.82 -8.03 36.38
CA PHE A 4 -29.79 -8.98 35.96
C PHE A 4 -29.88 -9.29 34.47
N ILE A 5 -31.10 -9.42 33.94
CA ILE A 5 -31.33 -9.64 32.50
C ILE A 5 -30.80 -8.47 31.66
N LYS A 6 -31.00 -7.23 32.14
CA LYS A 6 -30.46 -6.03 31.46
C LYS A 6 -28.92 -6.02 31.44
N ILE A 7 -28.29 -6.40 32.55
CA ILE A 7 -26.82 -6.44 32.66
C ILE A 7 -26.23 -7.48 31.70
N ILE A 8 -26.81 -8.70 31.67
CA ILE A 8 -26.37 -9.77 30.77
C ILE A 8 -26.56 -9.36 29.30
N SER A 9 -27.66 -8.68 28.98
CA SER A 9 -27.93 -8.18 27.63
C SER A 9 -26.90 -7.14 27.18
N VAL A 10 -26.55 -6.17 28.03
CA VAL A 10 -25.55 -5.14 27.69
C VAL A 10 -24.16 -5.76 27.56
N LEU A 11 -23.77 -6.65 28.47
CA LEU A 11 -22.49 -7.36 28.41
C LEU A 11 -22.38 -8.22 27.14
N GLY A 12 -23.44 -8.95 26.80
CA GLY A 12 -23.50 -9.75 25.57
C GLY A 12 -23.34 -8.90 24.32
N LEU A 13 -23.99 -7.72 24.27
CA LEU A 13 -23.86 -6.79 23.15
C LEU A 13 -22.42 -6.27 23.01
N PHE A 14 -21.74 -5.95 24.12
CA PHE A 14 -20.35 -5.52 24.11
C PHE A 14 -19.38 -6.59 23.61
N VAL A 15 -19.60 -7.86 23.96
CA VAL A 15 -18.81 -8.99 23.46
C VAL A 15 -19.02 -9.18 21.96
N VAL A 16 -20.26 -9.10 21.48
CA VAL A 16 -20.56 -9.20 20.04
C VAL A 16 -19.95 -8.05 19.25
N VAL A 17 -20.06 -6.80 19.73
CA VAL A 17 -19.44 -5.63 19.07
C VAL A 17 -17.91 -5.75 19.07
N SER A 18 -17.31 -6.28 20.14
CA SER A 18 -15.86 -6.51 20.22
C SER A 18 -15.38 -7.61 19.27
N SER A 19 -16.20 -8.63 19.04
CA SER A 19 -15.96 -9.70 18.07
C SER A 19 -16.34 -9.31 16.63
N CYS A 20 -17.19 -8.30 16.45
CA CYS A 20 -17.45 -7.62 15.18
C CYS A 20 -16.38 -6.57 14.84
N LYS A 21 -15.16 -6.72 15.37
CA LYS A 21 -13.97 -6.22 14.69
C LYS A 21 -13.85 -7.01 13.40
N THR A 22 -14.50 -6.51 12.36
CA THR A 22 -14.14 -6.81 10.98
C THR A 22 -12.63 -6.78 10.96
N SER A 23 -11.99 -7.91 10.61
CA SER A 23 -10.60 -7.87 10.18
C SER A 23 -10.49 -6.65 9.28
N PRO A 24 -9.48 -5.77 9.44
CA PRO A 24 -9.25 -4.79 8.41
C PRO A 24 -9.12 -5.63 7.16
N VAL A 25 -10.15 -5.58 6.30
CA VAL A 25 -10.07 -6.14 4.98
C VAL A 25 -8.95 -5.31 4.43
N LYS A 26 -7.72 -5.84 4.53
CA LYS A 26 -6.53 -5.29 3.88
C LYS A 26 -7.07 -4.97 2.53
N THR A 27 -7.15 -3.67 2.24
CA THR A 27 -7.90 -3.11 1.12
C THR A 27 -7.40 -3.78 -0.15
N SER A 28 -7.95 -4.94 -0.46
CA SER A 28 -7.49 -5.88 -1.47
C SER A 28 -8.24 -5.64 -2.78
N ASN A 29 -9.06 -4.59 -2.79
CA ASN A 29 -9.74 -4.05 -3.96
C ASN A 29 -9.04 -2.75 -4.37
N LYS A 30 -7.71 -2.72 -4.36
CA LYS A 30 -7.01 -1.69 -5.12
C LYS A 30 -7.25 -2.04 -6.58
N SER A 31 -7.91 -1.14 -7.32
CA SER A 31 -8.21 -1.35 -8.74
C SER A 31 -6.94 -1.77 -9.49
N ASP A 32 -7.06 -2.71 -10.43
CA ASP A 32 -5.94 -3.15 -11.27
C ASP A 32 -5.22 -1.97 -11.92
N MET A 33 -5.95 -0.90 -12.26
CA MET A 33 -5.38 0.33 -12.78
C MET A 33 -4.41 1.00 -11.79
N VAL A 34 -4.78 1.08 -10.51
CA VAL A 34 -3.95 1.70 -9.47
C VAL A 34 -2.69 0.87 -9.22
N ARG A 35 -2.83 -0.47 -9.18
CA ARG A 35 -1.69 -1.37 -9.06
C ARG A 35 -0.73 -1.23 -10.25
N ASN A 36 -1.27 -1.12 -11.46
CA ASN A 36 -0.48 -0.97 -12.67
C ASN A 36 0.29 0.37 -12.68
N VAL A 37 -0.32 1.47 -12.24
CA VAL A 37 0.37 2.76 -12.13
C VAL A 37 1.51 2.68 -11.12
N GLU A 38 1.29 2.06 -9.96
CA GLU A 38 2.35 1.88 -8.95
C GLU A 38 3.50 1.01 -9.46
N GLU A 39 3.22 -0.03 -10.24
CA GLU A 39 4.24 -0.85 -10.88
C GLU A 39 5.02 -0.10 -11.96
N LEU A 40 4.34 0.71 -12.78
CA LEU A 40 5.00 1.54 -13.81
C LEU A 40 5.93 2.57 -13.17
N GLN A 41 5.48 3.28 -12.14
CA GLN A 41 6.31 4.26 -11.41
C GLN A 41 7.55 3.60 -10.79
N LYS A 42 7.42 2.38 -10.26
CA LYS A 42 8.58 1.63 -9.74
C LYS A 42 9.60 1.29 -10.81
N ARG A 43 9.14 0.90 -12.02
CA ARG A 43 10.04 0.59 -13.14
C ARG A 43 10.75 1.83 -13.64
N GLU A 44 10.04 2.95 -13.77
CA GLU A 44 10.61 4.24 -14.16
C GLU A 44 11.71 4.69 -13.18
N GLN A 45 11.44 4.58 -11.88
CA GLN A 45 12.43 4.91 -10.85
C GLN A 45 13.66 3.99 -10.92
N ALA A 46 13.46 2.69 -11.14
CA ALA A 46 14.56 1.72 -11.27
C ALA A 46 15.40 1.94 -12.53
N GLU A 47 14.77 2.34 -13.65
CA GLU A 47 15.49 2.73 -14.87
C GLU A 47 16.30 4.01 -14.65
N LYS A 48 15.71 5.01 -13.98
CA LYS A 48 16.42 6.26 -13.64
C LYS A 48 17.62 5.99 -12.73
N GLU A 49 17.47 5.16 -11.72
CA GLU A 49 18.56 4.76 -10.81
C GLU A 49 19.65 3.98 -11.55
N LYS A 50 19.29 3.06 -12.45
CA LYS A 50 20.27 2.37 -13.30
C LYS A 50 21.03 3.32 -14.21
N LEU A 51 20.35 4.30 -14.81
CA LEU A 51 21.01 5.29 -15.68
C LEU A 51 21.94 6.21 -14.88
N ASP A 52 21.57 6.56 -13.66
CA ASP A 52 22.38 7.40 -12.76
C ASP A 52 23.65 6.67 -12.31
N ILE A 53 23.55 5.38 -11.96
CA ILE A 53 24.69 4.55 -11.54
C ILE A 53 25.59 4.16 -12.73
N THR A 54 25.00 3.96 -13.92
CA THR A 54 25.74 3.57 -15.15
C THR A 54 26.16 4.79 -15.97
N SER A 55 26.11 6.00 -15.42
CA SER A 55 26.59 7.22 -16.08
C SER A 55 27.98 7.65 -15.56
N PRO A 56 29.07 6.94 -15.89
CA PRO A 56 30.36 7.60 -16.01
C PRO A 56 30.38 8.26 -17.40
N ILE A 57 30.02 9.54 -17.47
CA ILE A 57 30.21 10.39 -18.67
C ILE A 57 29.29 10.02 -19.84
N ASN A 58 28.13 10.67 -19.92
CA ASN A 58 27.30 10.71 -21.12
C ASN A 58 27.94 11.60 -22.21
N ASN A 59 28.96 11.10 -22.92
CA ASN A 59 29.52 11.76 -24.12
C ASN A 59 28.71 11.50 -25.40
N TYR A 60 27.38 11.51 -25.33
CA TYR A 60 26.55 11.46 -26.53
C TYR A 60 26.71 12.78 -27.31
N GLY A 61 27.71 12.84 -28.19
CA GLY A 61 27.89 13.93 -29.15
C GLY A 61 29.05 14.90 -28.90
N LYS A 62 29.96 14.68 -27.93
CA LYS A 62 31.19 15.49 -27.87
C LYS A 62 32.16 15.03 -28.96
N PRO A 63 32.51 15.86 -29.95
CA PRO A 63 33.60 15.51 -30.86
C PRO A 63 34.90 15.42 -30.05
N ALA A 64 35.68 14.36 -30.28
CA ALA A 64 37.02 14.27 -29.74
C ALA A 64 37.83 15.47 -30.27
N SER A 65 38.27 16.36 -29.38
CA SER A 65 39.20 17.42 -29.75
C SER A 65 40.48 16.76 -30.26
N LYS A 66 40.90 17.11 -31.48
CA LYS A 66 42.24 16.82 -31.98
C LYS A 66 43.28 17.64 -31.25
#